data_AF-A0A087T921-F1
#
_entry.id   AF-A0A087T921-F1
#
_cell.length_a   1.000
_cell.length_b   1.000
_cell.length_c   1.000
_cell.angle_alpha   90.00
_cell.angle_beta   90.00
_cell.angle_gamma   90.00
#
_symmetry.space_group_name_H-M   'P 1'
#
loop_
_entity.id
_entity.type
_entity.pdbx_description
1 polymer ?
#
loop_
_entity_poly.entity_id
_entity_poly.type
_entity_poly.pdbx_seq_one_letter_code
_entity_poly.pdbx_strand_id
1 'polypeptide(L)'
;MPVLRGLFLLTVVFNILGHTYVMYNDLFFFKYSSLLNYYIYMQQFSFTILANGSNGMENYFFIAGFLTTFVRWRTAAIKPRIDFLKLLVKPYIRMSLFQLLSIALFLLLPLIGYGPFWDDFVGPYLKNCRERWWTNLFYIQNYWASEDACLYHTWLMAAIMQLYVVSALVIWLLIKRPNLGMALIIMMVVCGMAFVGSTVFVKKLPGALSLYLLDAISGPKMWNSLFIQTFDHIGPFCIGLVTGYVIAKYKESLKFKGVTVVVLWCISLASVLAVMCGLYEYRYGNMKMDSSLSILYAMLNRNVYAIFLAWLLIACNTNNA
;
A
#
# COMPACT_ATOMS: atom_id res chain seq x y z
N MET A 1 18.30 -2.70 -11.24
CA MET A 1 17.38 -3.64 -11.90
C MET A 1 16.37 -2.83 -12.70
N PRO A 2 16.36 -2.91 -14.04
CA PRO A 2 15.46 -2.11 -14.90
C PRO A 2 13.99 -2.30 -14.57
N VAL A 3 13.57 -3.54 -14.30
CA VAL A 3 12.19 -3.91 -13.93
C VAL A 3 11.68 -3.11 -12.73
N LEU A 4 12.52 -2.92 -11.72
CA LEU A 4 12.13 -2.14 -10.53
C LEU A 4 11.89 -0.66 -10.86
N ARG A 5 12.66 -0.08 -11.80
CA ARG A 5 12.44 1.29 -12.26
C ARG A 5 11.12 1.41 -13.02
N GLY A 6 10.80 0.43 -13.87
CA GLY A 6 9.50 0.35 -14.55
C GLY A 6 8.34 0.25 -13.55
N LEU A 7 8.47 -0.60 -12.53
CA LEU A 7 7.47 -0.73 -11.48
C LEU A 7 7.28 0.57 -10.69
N PHE A 8 8.36 1.29 -10.35
CA PHE A 8 8.26 2.60 -9.71
C PHE A 8 7.53 3.62 -10.59
N LEU A 9 7.85 3.68 -11.88
CA LEU A 9 7.17 4.59 -12.81
C LEU A 9 5.67 4.29 -12.88
N LEU A 10 5.31 3.02 -13.06
CA LEU A 10 3.91 2.58 -13.09
C LEU A 10 3.20 2.92 -11.77
N THR A 11 3.86 2.74 -10.64
CA THR A 11 3.30 3.06 -9.31
C THR A 11 3.01 4.56 -9.18
N VAL A 12 3.93 5.42 -9.62
CA VAL A 12 3.74 6.88 -9.56
C VAL A 12 2.60 7.32 -10.50
N VAL A 13 2.59 6.83 -11.74
CA VAL A 13 1.51 7.13 -12.70
C VAL A 13 0.16 6.69 -12.15
N PHE A 14 0.09 5.46 -11.63
CA PHE A 14 -1.12 4.92 -11.05
C PHE A 14 -1.60 5.73 -9.83
N ASN A 15 -0.66 6.16 -8.98
CA ASN A 15 -0.98 7.01 -7.83
C ASN A 15 -1.50 8.39 -8.26
N ILE A 16 -0.88 9.01 -9.27
CA ILE A 16 -1.37 10.28 -9.82
C ILE A 16 -2.79 10.11 -10.35
N LEU A 17 -3.05 9.05 -11.13
CA LEU A 17 -4.39 8.76 -11.65
C LEU A 17 -5.38 8.50 -10.51
N GLY A 18 -5.02 7.67 -9.53
CA GLY A 18 -5.84 7.40 -8.35
C GLY A 18 -6.18 8.67 -7.58
N HIS A 19 -5.20 9.47 -7.18
CA HIS A 19 -5.44 10.73 -6.46
C HIS A 19 -6.21 11.75 -7.30
N THR A 20 -6.03 11.74 -8.61
CA THR A 20 -6.81 12.57 -9.52
C THR A 20 -8.27 12.09 -9.46
N TYR A 21 -8.58 10.83 -9.77
CA TYR A 21 -9.96 10.35 -9.97
C TYR A 21 -10.70 9.83 -8.72
N VAL A 22 -10.02 9.51 -7.61
CA VAL A 22 -10.58 8.74 -6.48
C VAL A 22 -10.65 9.55 -5.17
N MET A 23 -9.74 10.51 -4.93
CA MET A 23 -9.60 11.12 -3.60
C MET A 23 -10.67 12.12 -3.24
N TYR A 24 -11.64 11.68 -2.40
CA TYR A 24 -12.79 12.43 -1.85
C TYR A 24 -12.42 13.85 -1.38
N ASN A 25 -12.94 14.88 -2.05
CA ASN A 25 -12.89 16.28 -1.63
C ASN A 25 -14.11 17.02 -2.20
N ASP A 26 -14.75 17.88 -1.42
CA ASP A 26 -16.07 18.47 -1.72
C ASP A 26 -16.13 19.28 -3.04
N LEU A 27 -14.97 19.66 -3.60
CA LEU A 27 -14.83 20.25 -4.93
C LEU A 27 -14.89 19.25 -6.11
N PHE A 28 -15.21 17.97 -5.86
CA PHE A 28 -15.24 16.89 -6.86
C PHE A 28 -16.02 17.22 -8.14
N PHE A 29 -17.08 18.01 -8.02
CA PHE A 29 -17.97 18.33 -9.13
C PHE A 29 -17.26 19.13 -10.23
N PHE A 30 -16.24 19.93 -9.88
CA PHE A 30 -15.46 20.67 -10.87
C PHE A 30 -14.57 19.76 -11.72
N LYS A 31 -14.17 18.60 -11.17
CA LYS A 31 -13.21 17.71 -11.82
C LYS A 31 -13.81 16.92 -12.99
N TYR A 32 -15.08 16.56 -12.90
CA TYR A 32 -15.79 15.84 -13.96
C TYR A 32 -16.54 16.77 -14.92
N SER A 33 -16.43 18.09 -14.72
CA SER A 33 -17.21 19.15 -15.37
C SER A 33 -18.74 19.07 -15.16
N SER A 34 -19.30 17.88 -14.96
CA SER A 34 -20.70 17.62 -14.62
C SER A 34 -20.88 16.29 -13.87
N LEU A 35 -21.98 16.17 -13.13
CA LEU A 35 -22.41 14.91 -12.50
C LEU A 35 -22.67 13.79 -13.51
N LEU A 36 -23.14 14.13 -14.71
CA LEU A 36 -23.44 13.18 -15.77
C LEU A 36 -22.15 12.50 -16.27
N ASN A 37 -21.08 13.26 -16.45
CA ASN A 37 -19.79 12.71 -16.86
C ASN A 37 -19.23 11.74 -15.82
N TYR A 38 -19.32 12.08 -14.54
CA TYR A 38 -18.95 11.17 -13.45
C TYR A 38 -19.70 9.84 -13.54
N TYR A 39 -21.03 9.91 -13.72
CA TYR A 39 -21.87 8.73 -13.89
C TYR A 39 -21.47 7.89 -15.11
N ILE A 40 -21.23 8.52 -16.25
CA ILE A 40 -20.78 7.85 -17.49
C ILE A 40 -19.45 7.13 -17.26
N TYR A 41 -18.46 7.77 -16.63
CA TYR A 41 -17.17 7.14 -16.37
C TYR A 41 -17.29 5.93 -15.44
N MET A 42 -18.10 6.02 -14.38
CA MET A 42 -18.32 4.91 -13.45
C MET A 42 -18.96 3.67 -14.14
N GLN A 43 -19.70 3.88 -15.24
CA GLN A 43 -20.26 2.80 -16.04
C GLN A 43 -19.27 2.18 -17.04
N GLN A 44 -18.14 2.82 -17.33
CA GLN A 44 -17.17 2.29 -18.28
C GLN A 44 -16.31 1.20 -17.64
N PHE A 45 -16.19 0.06 -18.30
CA PHE A 45 -15.35 -1.04 -17.83
C PHE A 45 -13.88 -0.64 -17.67
N SER A 46 -13.36 0.26 -18.51
CA SER A 46 -11.99 0.78 -18.41
C SER A 46 -11.72 1.52 -17.09
N PHE A 47 -12.75 2.11 -16.47
CA PHE A 47 -12.62 2.84 -15.21
C PHE A 47 -12.51 1.92 -13.99
N THR A 48 -12.87 0.64 -14.13
CA THR A 48 -12.84 -0.37 -13.05
C THR A 48 -11.49 -0.47 -12.34
N ILE A 49 -10.39 -0.39 -13.11
CA ILE A 49 -9.03 -0.43 -12.59
C ILE A 49 -8.74 0.78 -11.68
N LEU A 50 -9.24 1.96 -12.05
CA LEU A 50 -9.09 3.18 -11.24
C LEU A 50 -10.03 3.16 -10.04
N ALA A 51 -11.25 2.64 -10.21
CA ALA A 51 -12.24 2.53 -9.15
C ALA A 51 -11.74 1.66 -7.98
N ASN A 52 -10.98 0.60 -8.27
CA ASN A 52 -10.32 -0.24 -7.27
C ASN A 52 -8.83 0.10 -7.07
N GLY A 53 -8.44 1.36 -7.31
CA GLY A 53 -7.05 1.80 -7.29
C GLY A 53 -6.36 1.79 -5.92
N SER A 54 -7.08 1.53 -4.84
CA SER A 54 -6.49 1.36 -3.51
C SER A 54 -5.46 0.23 -3.45
N ASN A 55 -5.65 -0.83 -4.24
CA ASN A 55 -4.71 -1.95 -4.38
C ASN A 55 -3.36 -1.52 -4.98
N GLY A 56 -3.30 -0.44 -5.75
CA GLY A 56 -2.05 0.06 -6.32
C GLY A 56 -1.07 0.59 -5.27
N MET A 57 -1.55 0.92 -4.06
CA MET A 57 -0.68 1.32 -2.95
C MET A 57 0.24 0.18 -2.49
N GLU A 58 -0.17 -1.07 -2.73
CA GLU A 58 0.63 -2.24 -2.36
C GLU A 58 1.95 -2.33 -3.09
N ASN A 59 2.10 -1.65 -4.23
CA ASN A 59 3.39 -1.51 -4.89
C ASN A 59 4.44 -0.92 -3.96
N TYR A 60 4.11 0.12 -3.17
CA TYR A 60 5.06 0.75 -2.25
C TYR A 60 5.49 -0.21 -1.14
N PHE A 61 4.52 -0.91 -0.54
CA PHE A 61 4.78 -1.87 0.54
C PHE A 61 5.58 -3.07 0.07
N PHE A 62 5.18 -3.66 -1.06
CA PHE A 62 5.90 -4.76 -1.69
C PHE A 62 7.34 -4.36 -2.05
N ILE A 63 7.55 -3.19 -2.68
CA ILE A 63 8.89 -2.71 -3.02
C ILE A 63 9.73 -2.43 -1.76
N ALA A 64 9.13 -1.85 -0.72
CA ALA A 64 9.81 -1.59 0.55
C ALA A 64 10.29 -2.89 1.19
N GLY A 65 9.44 -3.93 1.25
CA GLY A 65 9.82 -5.27 1.73
C GLY A 65 10.90 -5.90 0.85
N PHE A 66 10.71 -5.87 -0.47
CA PHE A 66 11.66 -6.41 -1.44
C PHE A 66 13.06 -5.82 -1.29
N LEU A 67 13.18 -4.49 -1.27
CA LEU A 67 14.47 -3.81 -1.13
C LEU A 67 15.12 -4.07 0.23
N THR A 68 14.31 -4.23 1.26
CA THR A 68 14.76 -4.49 2.63
C THR A 68 15.51 -5.81 2.73
N THR A 69 15.04 -6.89 2.10
CA THR A 69 15.77 -8.16 2.08
C THR A 69 16.77 -8.24 0.94
N PHE A 70 16.41 -7.82 -0.28
CA PHE A 70 17.26 -7.99 -1.47
C PHE A 70 18.64 -7.33 -1.34
N VAL A 71 18.67 -6.04 -0.93
CA VAL A 71 19.93 -5.30 -0.78
C VAL A 71 20.75 -5.86 0.38
N ARG A 72 20.08 -6.23 1.48
CA ARG A 72 20.75 -6.66 2.71
C ARG A 72 21.29 -8.07 2.60
N TRP A 73 20.58 -8.98 1.95
CA TRP A 73 21.05 -10.34 1.73
C TRP A 73 22.31 -10.36 0.85
N ARG A 74 22.33 -9.54 -0.20
CA ARG A 74 23.54 -9.35 -1.03
C ARG A 74 24.70 -8.74 -0.25
N THR A 75 24.43 -7.83 0.69
CA THR A 75 25.47 -7.23 1.53
C THR A 75 25.95 -8.19 2.62
N ALA A 76 25.07 -9.00 3.20
CA ALA A 76 25.38 -9.94 4.27
C ALA A 76 26.32 -11.07 3.81
N ALA A 77 26.24 -11.46 2.54
CA ALA A 77 27.22 -12.36 1.92
C ALA A 77 28.66 -11.81 1.96
N ILE A 78 28.82 -10.49 2.04
CA ILE A 78 30.11 -9.80 2.08
C ILE A 78 30.49 -9.39 3.53
N LYS A 79 29.50 -8.98 4.34
CA LYS A 79 29.68 -8.57 5.75
C LYS A 79 28.60 -9.20 6.64
N PRO A 80 28.92 -10.25 7.41
CA PRO A 80 27.93 -11.01 8.18
C PRO A 80 27.40 -10.30 9.44
N ARG A 81 28.00 -9.17 9.84
CA ARG A 81 27.55 -8.38 11.00
C ARG A 81 26.60 -7.28 10.54
N ILE A 82 25.34 -7.39 10.96
CA ILE A 82 24.36 -6.31 10.84
C ILE A 82 24.45 -5.39 12.05
N ASP A 83 24.68 -4.12 11.79
CA ASP A 83 24.55 -3.05 12.78
C ASP A 83 23.08 -2.62 12.84
N PHE A 84 22.36 -3.08 13.87
CA PHE A 84 20.93 -2.80 14.08
C PHE A 84 20.64 -1.31 14.19
N LEU A 85 21.52 -0.57 14.86
CA LEU A 85 21.33 0.86 15.04
C LEU A 85 21.42 1.57 13.69
N LYS A 86 22.45 1.26 12.88
CA LYS A 86 22.57 1.83 11.52
C LYS A 86 21.46 1.36 10.59
N LEU A 87 20.92 0.16 10.79
CA LEU A 87 19.80 -0.36 10.01
C LEU A 87 18.56 0.52 10.18
N LEU A 88 18.26 0.95 11.41
CA LEU A 88 17.08 1.76 11.71
C LEU A 88 17.31 3.27 11.54
N VAL A 89 18.46 3.77 12.01
CA VAL A 89 18.73 5.23 12.06
C VAL A 89 18.81 5.85 10.66
N LYS A 90 19.49 5.21 9.70
CA LYS A 90 19.69 5.81 8.37
C LYS A 90 18.37 5.97 7.60
N PRO A 91 17.50 4.95 7.50
CA PRO A 91 16.17 5.10 6.90
C PRO A 91 15.28 6.09 7.65
N TYR A 92 15.32 6.06 9.00
CA TYR A 92 14.59 7.00 9.85
C TYR A 92 14.96 8.46 9.52
N ILE A 93 16.24 8.84 9.65
CA ILE A 93 16.68 10.21 9.36
C ILE A 93 16.28 10.64 7.95
N ARG A 94 16.49 9.76 6.96
CA ARG A 94 16.15 10.07 5.57
C ARG A 94 14.66 10.35 5.40
N MET A 95 13.78 9.46 5.88
CA MET A 95 12.33 9.59 5.70
C MET A 95 11.75 10.73 6.54
N SER A 96 12.21 10.89 7.78
CA SER A 96 11.79 11.98 8.66
C SER A 96 12.18 13.34 8.11
N LEU A 97 13.38 13.49 7.53
CA LEU A 97 13.82 14.75 6.94
C LEU A 97 12.88 15.21 5.83
N PHE A 98 12.54 14.34 4.88
CA PHE A 98 11.63 14.69 3.79
C PHE A 98 10.22 15.00 4.30
N GLN A 99 9.71 14.23 5.26
CA GLN A 99 8.38 14.43 5.82
C GLN A 99 8.27 15.74 6.60
N LEU A 100 9.25 16.07 7.45
CA LEU A 100 9.28 17.32 8.19
C LEU A 100 9.46 18.53 7.27
N LEU A 101 10.25 18.39 6.19
CA LEU A 101 10.36 19.43 5.18
C LEU A 101 9.01 19.69 4.50
N SER A 102 8.26 18.65 4.13
CA SER A 102 6.92 18.81 3.56
C SER A 102 5.94 19.48 4.54
N ILE A 103 5.98 19.11 5.82
CA ILE A 103 5.16 19.75 6.86
C ILE A 103 5.54 21.21 7.05
N ALA A 104 6.85 21.53 7.10
CA ALA A 104 7.34 22.89 7.24
C ALA A 104 6.93 23.77 6.05
N LEU A 105 7.10 23.28 4.82
CA LEU A 105 6.64 23.98 3.62
C LEU A 105 5.13 24.22 3.65
N PHE A 106 4.34 23.25 4.11
CA PHE A 106 2.90 23.40 4.23
C PHE A 106 2.50 24.44 5.30
N LEU A 107 3.20 24.48 6.43
CA LEU A 107 2.98 25.49 7.49
C LEU A 107 3.34 26.91 7.02
N LEU A 108 4.29 27.05 6.09
CA LEU A 108 4.69 28.33 5.50
C LEU A 108 3.80 28.75 4.32
N LEU A 109 2.96 27.86 3.80
CA LEU A 109 2.07 28.12 2.66
C LEU A 109 1.22 29.40 2.79
N PRO A 110 0.68 29.78 3.96
CA PRO A 110 -0.07 31.04 4.13
C PRO A 110 0.71 32.32 3.88
N LEU A 111 2.05 32.26 3.87
CA LEU A 111 2.89 33.43 3.61
C LEU A 111 2.88 33.83 2.13
N ILE A 112 2.48 32.91 1.23
CA ILE A 112 2.63 33.05 -0.22
C ILE A 112 1.32 32.82 -0.98
N GLY A 113 0.20 32.55 -0.30
CA GLY A 113 -1.08 32.29 -0.95
C GLY A 113 -2.27 32.50 -0.03
N TYR A 114 -3.39 32.92 -0.62
CA TYR A 114 -4.71 33.02 0.00
C TYR A 114 -5.78 32.83 -1.08
N GLY A 115 -7.00 32.49 -0.69
CA GLY A 115 -8.10 32.30 -1.63
C GLY A 115 -9.46 32.23 -0.94
N PRO A 116 -10.56 32.34 -1.70
CA PRO A 116 -11.92 32.40 -1.14
C PRO A 116 -12.35 31.14 -0.39
N PHE A 117 -11.75 29.99 -0.71
CA PHE A 117 -12.02 28.70 -0.03
C PHE A 117 -10.86 28.25 0.88
N TRP A 118 -9.97 29.16 1.26
CA TRP A 118 -8.75 28.80 2.01
C TRP A 118 -9.06 28.21 3.38
N ASP A 119 -9.99 28.81 4.11
CA ASP A 119 -10.35 28.38 5.47
C ASP A 119 -11.08 27.04 5.49
N ASP A 120 -11.70 26.64 4.38
CA ASP A 120 -12.37 25.34 4.24
C ASP A 120 -11.38 24.23 3.89
N PHE A 121 -10.44 24.47 2.96
CA PHE A 121 -9.57 23.41 2.41
C PHE A 121 -8.14 23.40 2.95
N VAL A 122 -7.62 24.53 3.42
CA VAL A 122 -6.24 24.64 3.91
C VAL A 122 -6.23 24.87 5.43
N GLY A 123 -7.18 25.67 5.93
CA GLY A 123 -7.36 25.97 7.35
C GLY A 123 -7.34 24.75 8.28
N PRO A 124 -8.15 23.70 8.04
CA PRO A 124 -8.22 22.54 8.94
C PRO A 124 -6.89 21.79 9.00
N TYR A 125 -6.23 21.58 7.85
CA TYR A 125 -4.92 20.92 7.80
C TYR A 125 -3.83 21.77 8.46
N LEU A 126 -3.85 23.10 8.29
CA LEU A 126 -2.91 23.98 8.98
C LEU A 126 -3.06 23.91 10.49
N LYS A 127 -4.31 23.90 10.99
CA LYS A 127 -4.60 23.71 12.42
C LYS A 127 -4.07 22.36 12.91
N ASN A 128 -4.43 21.28 12.21
CA ASN A 128 -3.97 19.92 12.53
C ASN A 128 -2.43 19.83 12.54
N CYS A 129 -1.76 20.45 11.57
CA CYS A 129 -0.31 20.51 11.52
C CYS A 129 0.31 21.29 12.68
N ARG A 130 -0.25 22.45 13.06
CA ARG A 130 0.26 23.21 14.22
C ARG A 130 0.18 22.41 15.52
N GLU A 131 -0.91 21.67 15.70
CA GLU A 131 -1.16 20.92 16.94
C GLU A 131 -0.48 19.55 16.97
N ARG A 132 -0.34 18.89 15.81
CA ARG A 132 -0.03 17.45 15.74
C ARG A 132 1.14 17.09 14.82
N TRP A 133 1.92 18.05 14.30
CA TRP A 133 3.09 17.75 13.47
C TRP A 133 4.05 16.74 14.13
N TRP A 134 4.22 16.80 15.46
CA TRP A 134 5.12 15.93 16.22
C TRP A 134 4.78 14.44 16.11
N THR A 135 3.51 14.08 15.86
CA THR A 135 3.09 12.68 15.66
C THR A 135 3.79 12.02 14.47
N ASN A 136 4.18 12.83 13.48
CA ASN A 136 4.91 12.42 12.29
C ASN A 136 6.39 12.11 12.56
N LEU A 137 6.98 12.66 13.63
CA LEU A 137 8.33 12.29 14.06
C LEU A 137 8.36 10.84 14.54
N PHE A 138 7.35 10.46 15.32
CA PHE A 138 7.26 9.13 15.91
C PHE A 138 6.53 8.12 15.01
N TYR A 139 6.02 8.56 13.86
CA TYR A 139 5.23 7.73 12.95
C TYR A 139 4.02 7.06 13.61
N ILE A 140 3.32 7.76 14.51
CA ILE A 140 2.16 7.21 15.25
C ILE A 140 0.81 7.74 14.75
N GLN A 141 0.81 8.64 13.77
CA GLN A 141 -0.40 9.32 13.27
C GLN A 141 -1.45 8.38 12.66
N ASN A 142 -1.07 7.15 12.29
CA ASN A 142 -2.04 6.14 11.82
C ASN A 142 -2.89 5.57 12.97
N TYR A 143 -2.38 5.60 14.20
CA TYR A 143 -3.02 5.02 15.38
C TYR A 143 -3.53 6.09 16.36
N TRP A 144 -2.87 7.25 16.40
CA TRP A 144 -3.20 8.33 17.31
C TRP A 144 -3.88 9.48 16.56
N ALA A 145 -5.19 9.64 16.81
CA ALA A 145 -6.01 10.72 16.24
C ALA A 145 -5.83 10.88 14.73
N SER A 146 -6.00 9.78 14.00
CA SER A 146 -5.77 9.72 12.55
C SER A 146 -6.67 10.64 11.73
N GLU A 147 -7.86 10.94 12.24
CA GLU A 147 -8.80 11.90 11.65
C GLU A 147 -8.23 13.33 11.66
N ASP A 148 -7.42 13.66 12.66
CA ASP A 148 -6.77 14.96 12.82
C ASP A 148 -5.29 14.91 12.38
N ALA A 149 -4.91 13.96 11.51
CA ALA A 149 -3.54 13.91 11.03
C ALA A 149 -3.15 15.22 10.32
N CYS A 150 -1.92 15.68 10.54
CA CYS A 150 -1.41 16.93 9.97
C CYS A 150 -1.54 16.97 8.44
N LEU A 151 -0.94 16.01 7.76
CA LEU A 151 -1.00 15.89 6.30
C LEU A 151 -1.50 14.49 5.94
N TYR A 152 -2.56 14.44 5.14
CA TYR A 152 -3.24 13.19 4.80
C TYR A 152 -2.26 12.13 4.28
N HIS A 153 -1.43 12.44 3.29
CA HIS A 153 -0.52 11.49 2.63
C HIS A 153 0.61 10.94 3.53
N THR A 154 0.80 11.47 4.74
CA THR A 154 1.87 11.00 5.65
C THR A 154 1.61 9.60 6.21
N TRP A 155 0.38 9.10 6.10
CA TRP A 155 0.00 7.76 6.57
C TRP A 155 0.88 6.66 5.96
N LEU A 156 1.22 6.80 4.67
CA LEU A 156 2.03 5.83 3.93
C LEU A 156 3.43 5.74 4.51
N MET A 157 4.02 6.89 4.84
CA MET A 157 5.37 6.95 5.40
C MET A 157 5.41 6.33 6.81
N ALA A 158 4.36 6.54 7.61
CA ALA A 158 4.20 5.85 8.89
C ALA A 158 4.08 4.34 8.74
N ALA A 159 3.16 3.87 7.90
CA ALA A 159 2.95 2.45 7.67
C ALA A 159 4.25 1.76 7.21
N ILE A 160 4.98 2.36 6.26
CA ILE A 160 6.27 1.82 5.80
C ILE A 160 7.31 1.81 6.92
N MET A 161 7.44 2.88 7.71
CA MET A 161 8.42 2.93 8.80
C MET A 161 8.10 1.90 9.89
N GLN A 162 6.83 1.77 10.28
CA GLN A 162 6.38 0.80 11.27
C GLN A 162 6.69 -0.64 10.82
N LEU A 163 6.37 -0.98 9.56
CA LEU A 163 6.74 -2.29 8.99
C LEU A 163 8.26 -2.46 8.89
N TYR A 164 8.99 -1.40 8.57
CA TYR A 164 10.44 -1.44 8.49
C TYR A 164 11.09 -1.75 9.85
N VAL A 165 10.62 -1.13 10.93
CA VAL A 165 11.06 -1.42 12.30
C VAL A 165 10.82 -2.89 12.64
N VAL A 166 9.62 -3.41 12.37
CA VAL A 166 9.30 -4.84 12.60
C VAL A 166 10.18 -5.75 11.74
N SER A 167 10.47 -5.34 10.50
CA SER A 167 11.29 -6.12 9.57
C SER A 167 12.73 -6.29 10.04
N ALA A 168 13.26 -5.41 10.91
CA ALA A 168 14.61 -5.55 11.45
C ALA A 168 14.77 -6.87 12.22
N LEU A 169 13.75 -7.25 13.02
CA LEU A 169 13.71 -8.53 13.72
C LEU A 169 13.61 -9.70 12.73
N VAL A 170 12.75 -9.57 11.71
CA VAL A 170 12.57 -10.58 10.66
C VAL A 170 13.88 -10.84 9.92
N ILE A 171 14.61 -9.79 9.51
CA ILE A 171 15.89 -9.90 8.82
C ILE A 171 16.94 -10.57 9.72
N TRP A 172 17.00 -10.19 11.00
CA TRP A 172 17.91 -10.82 11.95
C TRP A 172 17.68 -12.32 12.04
N LEU A 173 16.42 -12.73 12.20
CA LEU A 173 16.03 -14.13 12.23
C LEU A 173 16.31 -14.82 10.90
N LEU A 174 16.01 -14.20 9.76
CA LEU A 174 16.30 -14.78 8.44
C LEU A 174 17.78 -15.08 8.24
N ILE A 175 18.68 -14.24 8.75
CA ILE A 175 20.13 -14.45 8.63
C ILE A 175 20.64 -15.52 9.60
N LYS A 176 20.16 -15.52 10.84
CA LYS A 176 20.62 -16.45 11.89
C LYS A 176 19.97 -17.84 11.80
N ARG A 177 18.66 -17.87 11.52
CA ARG A 177 17.79 -19.04 11.53
C ARG A 177 16.71 -18.87 10.44
N PRO A 178 17.04 -19.10 9.16
CA PRO A 178 16.14 -18.80 8.03
C PRO A 178 14.76 -19.44 8.15
N ASN A 179 14.67 -20.66 8.68
CA ASN A 179 13.38 -21.34 8.89
C ASN A 179 12.49 -20.60 9.89
N LEU A 180 13.05 -20.07 10.99
CA LEU A 180 12.30 -19.27 11.95
C LEU A 180 11.91 -17.91 11.38
N GLY A 181 12.80 -17.28 10.60
CA GLY A 181 12.48 -16.04 9.89
C GLY A 181 11.32 -16.21 8.91
N MET A 182 11.32 -17.31 8.13
CA MET A 182 10.21 -17.64 7.23
C MET A 182 8.92 -17.95 7.98
N ALA A 183 8.99 -18.70 9.09
CA ALA A 183 7.83 -18.97 9.93
C ALA A 183 7.23 -17.68 10.52
N LEU A 184 8.07 -16.73 10.96
CA LEU A 184 7.63 -15.42 11.43
C LEU A 184 6.92 -14.63 10.33
N ILE A 185 7.46 -14.62 9.11
CA ILE A 185 6.80 -13.96 7.97
C ILE A 185 5.43 -14.56 7.70
N ILE A 186 5.32 -15.90 7.65
CA ILE A 186 4.04 -16.58 7.42
C ILE A 186 3.04 -16.23 8.53
N MET A 187 3.48 -16.23 9.79
CA MET A 187 2.66 -15.83 10.92
C MET A 187 2.17 -14.38 10.77
N MET A 188 3.04 -13.43 10.40
CA MET A 188 2.65 -12.03 10.17
C MET A 188 1.58 -11.88 9.08
N VAL A 189 1.69 -12.62 7.98
CA VAL A 189 0.69 -12.62 6.90
C VAL A 189 -0.65 -13.18 7.41
N VAL A 190 -0.64 -14.33 8.08
CA VAL A 190 -1.86 -14.98 8.59
C VAL A 190 -2.54 -14.11 9.65
N CYS A 191 -1.78 -13.57 10.62
CA CYS A 191 -2.31 -12.66 11.63
C CYS A 191 -2.85 -11.37 11.01
N GLY A 192 -2.16 -10.81 10.01
CA GLY A 192 -2.64 -9.65 9.25
C GLY A 192 -3.98 -9.91 8.58
N MET A 193 -4.10 -11.02 7.84
CA MET A 193 -5.36 -11.43 7.21
C MET A 193 -6.47 -11.63 8.24
N ALA A 194 -6.20 -12.34 9.34
CA ALA A 194 -7.17 -12.55 10.40
C ALA A 194 -7.65 -11.23 11.03
N PHE A 195 -6.74 -10.28 11.25
CA PHE A 195 -7.07 -8.97 11.83
C PHE A 195 -7.90 -8.11 10.86
N VAL A 196 -7.55 -8.10 9.57
CA VAL A 196 -8.33 -7.44 8.51
C VAL A 196 -9.74 -8.03 8.44
N GLY A 197 -9.86 -9.36 8.37
CA GLY A 197 -11.16 -10.03 8.31
C GLY A 197 -12.02 -9.78 9.55
N SER A 198 -11.41 -9.82 10.74
CA SER A 198 -12.10 -9.52 12.00
C SER A 198 -12.58 -8.07 12.06
N THR A 199 -11.77 -7.12 11.59
CA THR A 199 -12.14 -5.69 11.57
C THR A 199 -13.31 -5.45 10.62
N VAL A 200 -13.29 -6.05 9.44
CA VAL A 200 -14.38 -5.97 8.47
C VAL A 200 -15.67 -6.57 9.02
N PHE A 201 -15.59 -7.72 9.69
CA PHE A 201 -16.73 -8.36 10.33
C PHE A 201 -17.33 -7.51 11.46
N VAL A 202 -16.51 -7.07 12.42
CA VAL A 202 -16.97 -6.32 13.61
C VAL A 202 -17.51 -4.95 13.23
N LYS A 203 -16.80 -4.23 12.36
CA LYS A 203 -17.16 -2.86 11.97
C LYS A 203 -18.12 -2.78 10.77
N LYS A 204 -18.54 -3.94 10.22
CA LYS A 204 -19.43 -4.05 9.05
C LYS A 204 -18.96 -3.18 7.87
N LEU A 205 -17.65 -3.26 7.58
CA LEU A 205 -17.03 -2.47 6.52
C LEU A 205 -17.25 -3.13 5.14
N PRO A 206 -17.22 -2.36 4.05
CA PRO A 206 -17.13 -2.95 2.72
C PRO A 206 -15.80 -3.71 2.56
N GLY A 207 -15.78 -4.68 1.63
CA GLY A 207 -14.60 -5.52 1.43
C GLY A 207 -13.38 -4.80 0.82
N ALA A 208 -13.54 -3.59 0.27
CA ALA A 208 -12.45 -2.83 -0.34
C ALA A 208 -12.66 -1.32 -0.25
N LEU A 209 -11.56 -0.56 -0.18
CA LEU A 209 -11.60 0.89 -0.38
C LEU A 209 -11.70 1.17 -1.89
N SER A 210 -12.89 0.93 -2.45
CA SER A 210 -13.19 1.04 -3.87
C SER A 210 -14.31 2.06 -4.08
N LEU A 211 -14.22 2.87 -5.15
CA LEU A 211 -15.27 3.83 -5.49
C LEU A 211 -16.66 3.19 -5.65
N TYR A 212 -16.73 1.89 -5.94
CA TYR A 212 -18.00 1.17 -6.09
C TYR A 212 -18.66 0.75 -4.77
N LEU A 213 -17.91 0.73 -3.66
CA LEU A 213 -18.40 0.21 -2.37
C LEU A 213 -18.54 1.27 -1.28
N LEU A 214 -18.06 2.49 -1.52
CA LEU A 214 -17.95 3.53 -0.50
C LEU A 214 -19.05 4.57 -0.66
N ASP A 215 -19.72 4.85 0.44
CA ASP A 215 -20.57 6.03 0.63
C ASP A 215 -19.88 7.02 1.59
N ALA A 216 -20.54 8.16 1.86
CA ALA A 216 -20.02 9.21 2.73
C ALA A 216 -19.74 8.75 4.18
N ILE A 217 -20.29 7.60 4.60
CA ILE A 217 -20.15 7.07 5.96
C ILE A 217 -19.07 5.98 6.01
N SER A 218 -19.13 5.05 5.07
CA SER A 218 -18.28 3.86 4.97
C SER A 218 -16.88 4.20 4.48
N GLY A 219 -16.75 5.22 3.62
CA GLY A 219 -15.48 5.78 3.15
C GLY A 219 -14.54 6.17 4.29
N PRO A 220 -14.89 7.20 5.08
CA PRO A 220 -14.08 7.66 6.20
C PRO A 220 -13.83 6.59 7.27
N LYS A 221 -14.83 5.74 7.53
CA LYS A 221 -14.70 4.63 8.49
C LYS A 221 -13.69 3.60 8.02
N MET A 222 -13.76 3.18 6.76
CA MET A 222 -12.81 2.21 6.19
C MET A 222 -11.40 2.80 6.09
N TRP A 223 -11.31 4.07 5.71
CA TRP A 223 -10.04 4.81 5.66
C TRP A 223 -9.31 4.74 7.00
N ASN A 224 -9.96 5.19 8.07
CA ASN A 224 -9.34 5.28 9.40
C ASN A 224 -9.21 3.93 10.11
N SER A 225 -10.17 3.04 9.93
CA SER A 225 -10.20 1.76 10.66
C SER A 225 -9.35 0.67 10.05
N LEU A 226 -9.03 0.77 8.76
CA LEU A 226 -8.40 -0.32 8.03
C LEU A 226 -7.31 0.21 7.10
N PHE A 227 -7.66 1.08 6.16
CA PHE A 227 -6.77 1.42 5.05
C PHE A 227 -5.46 2.08 5.47
N ILE A 228 -5.48 3.05 6.37
CA ILE A 228 -4.22 3.69 6.82
C ILE A 228 -3.44 2.85 7.83
N GLN A 229 -4.03 1.75 8.30
CA GLN A 229 -3.47 0.95 9.36
C GLN A 229 -2.41 -0.01 8.81
N THR A 230 -1.33 -0.17 9.56
CA THR A 230 -0.16 -0.95 9.15
C THR A 230 -0.48 -2.41 8.88
N PHE A 231 -1.44 -2.98 9.62
CA PHE A 231 -1.82 -4.38 9.50
C PHE A 231 -2.52 -4.72 8.18
N ASP A 232 -3.13 -3.74 7.50
CA ASP A 232 -3.77 -3.95 6.19
C ASP A 232 -2.72 -4.19 5.09
N HIS A 233 -1.50 -3.67 5.29
CA HIS A 233 -0.40 -3.73 4.32
C HIS A 233 0.73 -4.70 4.69
N ILE A 234 0.63 -5.37 5.85
CA ILE A 234 1.67 -6.28 6.35
C ILE A 234 1.90 -7.45 5.38
N GLY A 235 0.84 -7.93 4.75
CA GLY A 235 0.87 -9.06 3.83
C GLY A 235 1.71 -8.77 2.58
N PRO A 236 1.37 -7.74 1.79
CA PRO A 236 2.16 -7.28 0.64
C PRO A 236 3.62 -6.98 0.96
N PHE A 237 3.88 -6.32 2.09
CA PHE A 237 5.24 -6.08 2.56
C PHE A 237 6.01 -7.38 2.83
N CYS A 238 5.38 -8.35 3.51
CA CYS A 238 5.94 -9.67 3.79
C CYS A 238 6.21 -10.48 2.52
N ILE A 239 5.29 -10.45 1.56
CA ILE A 239 5.49 -11.08 0.24
C ILE A 239 6.71 -10.46 -0.44
N GLY A 240 6.85 -9.12 -0.38
CA GLY A 240 8.06 -8.41 -0.82
C GLY A 240 9.33 -8.91 -0.14
N LEU A 241 9.34 -9.06 1.20
CA LEU A 241 10.49 -9.60 1.95
C LEU A 241 10.91 -10.98 1.41
N VAL A 242 9.94 -11.88 1.20
CA VAL A 242 10.18 -13.23 0.67
C VAL A 242 10.73 -13.17 -0.75
N THR A 243 10.12 -12.39 -1.64
CA THR A 243 10.59 -12.25 -3.03
C THR A 243 12.02 -11.71 -3.08
N GLY A 244 12.33 -10.69 -2.27
CA GLY A 244 13.67 -10.13 -2.19
C GLY A 244 14.71 -11.13 -1.69
N TYR A 245 14.36 -11.93 -0.69
CA TYR A 245 15.19 -13.02 -0.18
C TYR A 245 15.41 -14.12 -1.22
N VAL A 246 14.35 -14.59 -1.86
CA VAL A 246 14.38 -15.66 -2.86
C VAL A 246 15.23 -15.26 -4.06
N ILE A 247 15.01 -14.07 -4.62
CA ILE A 247 15.82 -13.58 -5.74
C ILE A 247 17.27 -13.32 -5.30
N ALA A 248 17.52 -12.79 -4.11
CA ALA A 248 18.90 -12.54 -3.68
C ALA A 248 19.71 -13.83 -3.44
N LYS A 249 19.06 -14.90 -2.97
CA LYS A 249 19.73 -16.15 -2.58
C LYS A 249 19.71 -17.22 -3.67
N TYR A 250 18.61 -17.36 -4.39
CA TYR A 250 18.34 -18.52 -5.25
C TYR A 250 18.23 -18.18 -6.73
N LYS A 251 18.52 -16.94 -7.17
CA LYS A 251 18.36 -16.51 -8.58
C LYS A 251 18.88 -17.54 -9.59
N GLU A 252 20.11 -18.02 -9.41
CA GLU A 252 20.75 -18.96 -10.35
C GLU A 252 20.14 -20.38 -10.31
N SER A 253 19.47 -20.72 -9.21
CA SER A 253 18.78 -22.00 -9.02
C SER A 253 17.32 -21.97 -9.49
N LEU A 254 16.74 -20.80 -9.71
CA LEU A 254 15.36 -20.64 -10.19
C LEU A 254 15.30 -20.94 -11.70
N LYS A 255 15.10 -22.22 -12.03
CA LYS A 255 14.88 -22.70 -13.40
C LYS A 255 13.44 -23.19 -13.54
N PHE A 256 12.70 -22.59 -14.46
CA PHE A 256 11.31 -22.95 -14.73
C PHE A 256 11.20 -23.66 -16.09
N LYS A 257 10.30 -24.63 -16.18
CA LYS A 257 9.91 -25.22 -17.47
C LYS A 257 8.95 -24.27 -18.19
N GLY A 258 8.97 -24.22 -19.52
CA GLY A 258 8.11 -23.31 -20.30
C GLY A 258 6.63 -23.42 -19.96
N VAL A 259 6.12 -24.65 -19.78
CA VAL A 259 4.73 -24.89 -19.36
C VAL A 259 4.44 -24.25 -17.99
N THR A 260 5.36 -24.38 -17.03
CA THR A 260 5.21 -23.77 -15.70
C THR A 260 5.15 -22.24 -15.78
N VAL A 261 5.97 -21.64 -16.64
CA VAL A 261 5.98 -20.18 -16.86
C VAL A 261 4.63 -19.70 -17.39
N VAL A 262 4.10 -20.38 -18.42
CA VAL A 262 2.79 -20.04 -19.00
C VAL A 262 1.68 -20.16 -17.96
N VAL A 263 1.65 -21.26 -17.20
CA VAL A 263 0.64 -21.47 -16.15
C VAL A 263 0.71 -20.38 -15.08
N LEU A 264 1.91 -20.02 -14.61
CA LEU A 264 2.08 -18.98 -13.60
C LEU A 264 1.68 -17.59 -14.13
N TRP A 265 1.96 -17.28 -15.40
CA TRP A 265 1.47 -16.06 -16.04
C TRP A 265 -0.05 -16.04 -16.14
N CYS A 266 -0.68 -17.11 -16.63
CA CYS A 266 -2.14 -17.18 -16.73
C CYS A 266 -2.81 -17.03 -15.35
N ILE A 267 -2.32 -17.74 -14.33
CA ILE A 267 -2.86 -17.66 -12.98
C ILE A 267 -2.66 -16.26 -12.38
N SER A 268 -1.47 -15.68 -12.52
CA SER A 268 -1.17 -14.36 -11.94
C SER A 268 -1.97 -13.24 -12.62
N LEU A 269 -2.11 -13.28 -13.95
CA LEU A 269 -2.94 -12.33 -14.70
C LEU A 269 -4.43 -12.50 -14.39
N ALA A 270 -4.93 -13.73 -14.34
CA ALA A 270 -6.32 -13.99 -13.95
C ALA A 270 -6.61 -13.50 -12.53
N SER A 271 -5.67 -13.72 -11.60
CA SER A 271 -5.83 -13.31 -10.19
C SER A 271 -5.83 -11.79 -10.04
N VAL A 272 -4.92 -11.08 -10.70
CA VAL A 272 -4.87 -9.61 -10.62
C VAL A 272 -6.08 -8.97 -11.31
N LEU A 273 -6.57 -9.55 -12.41
CA LEU A 273 -7.81 -9.13 -13.06
C LEU A 273 -9.03 -9.40 -12.19
N ALA A 274 -9.09 -10.55 -11.50
CA ALA A 274 -10.17 -10.84 -10.56
C ALA A 274 -10.18 -9.86 -9.38
N VAL A 275 -9.00 -9.49 -8.85
CA VAL A 275 -8.91 -8.45 -7.81
C VAL A 275 -9.37 -7.11 -8.35
N MET A 276 -8.80 -6.63 -9.47
CA MET A 276 -9.09 -5.29 -9.98
C MET A 276 -10.51 -5.14 -10.51
N CYS A 277 -11.01 -6.15 -11.23
CA CYS A 277 -12.28 -6.09 -11.93
C CYS A 277 -13.45 -6.76 -11.19
N GLY A 278 -13.18 -7.56 -10.16
CA GLY A 278 -14.22 -8.34 -9.47
C GLY A 278 -15.27 -7.51 -8.74
N LEU A 279 -15.04 -6.21 -8.55
CA LEU A 279 -15.99 -5.29 -7.91
C LEU A 279 -16.90 -4.55 -8.91
N TYR A 280 -16.77 -4.80 -10.21
CA TYR A 280 -17.48 -4.05 -11.25
C TYR A 280 -19.00 -4.12 -11.14
N GLU A 281 -19.57 -5.26 -10.72
CA GLU A 281 -21.02 -5.42 -10.57
C GLU A 281 -21.62 -4.55 -9.45
N TYR A 282 -20.80 -4.13 -8.48
CA TYR A 282 -21.25 -3.26 -7.38
C TYR A 282 -21.35 -1.78 -7.77
N ARG A 283 -20.94 -1.39 -8.98
CA ARG A 283 -20.89 0.02 -9.44
C ARG A 283 -22.22 0.77 -9.38
N TYR A 284 -23.35 0.05 -9.47
CA TYR A 284 -24.68 0.65 -9.44
C TYR A 284 -25.21 0.88 -8.03
N GLY A 285 -24.54 0.41 -6.97
CA GLY A 285 -24.97 0.57 -5.58
C GLY A 285 -26.23 -0.22 -5.19
N ASN A 286 -26.92 -0.84 -6.15
CA ASN A 286 -28.14 -1.61 -5.92
C ASN A 286 -27.90 -2.96 -5.23
N MET A 287 -26.66 -3.47 -5.30
CA MET A 287 -26.25 -4.73 -4.69
C MET A 287 -25.38 -4.42 -3.47
N LYS A 288 -25.80 -4.89 -2.30
CA LYS A 288 -24.91 -4.93 -1.13
C LYS A 288 -24.06 -6.18 -1.21
N MET A 289 -22.75 -6.01 -1.09
CA MET A 289 -21.81 -7.13 -1.06
C MET A 289 -22.11 -7.99 0.17
N ASP A 290 -22.24 -9.30 -0.03
CA ASP A 290 -22.44 -10.23 1.08
C ASP A 290 -21.33 -10.09 2.13
N SER A 291 -21.67 -10.30 3.41
CA SER A 291 -20.71 -10.12 4.51
C SER A 291 -19.55 -11.09 4.38
N SER A 292 -19.80 -12.34 3.98
CA SER A 292 -18.75 -13.36 3.83
C SER A 292 -17.82 -13.01 2.67
N LEU A 293 -18.39 -12.56 1.56
CA LEU A 293 -17.62 -12.08 0.41
C LEU A 293 -16.80 -10.82 0.75
N SER A 294 -17.35 -9.92 1.55
CA SER A 294 -16.63 -8.71 2.03
C SER A 294 -15.42 -9.05 2.87
N ILE A 295 -15.58 -9.98 3.81
CA ILE A 295 -14.47 -10.45 4.65
C ILE A 295 -13.42 -11.15 3.78
N LEU A 296 -13.85 -12.10 2.93
CA LEU A 296 -12.94 -12.86 2.08
C LEU A 296 -12.16 -11.94 1.13
N TYR A 297 -12.86 -11.02 0.47
CA TYR A 297 -12.24 -10.08 -0.44
C TYR A 297 -11.24 -9.18 0.30
N ALA A 298 -11.60 -8.62 1.45
CA ALA A 298 -10.72 -7.76 2.25
C ALA A 298 -9.43 -8.48 2.68
N MET A 299 -9.54 -9.73 3.12
CA MET A 299 -8.39 -10.53 3.55
C MET A 299 -7.42 -10.84 2.40
N LEU A 300 -7.93 -11.01 1.17
CA LEU A 300 -7.16 -11.59 0.08
C LEU A 300 -6.69 -10.57 -0.97
N ASN A 301 -7.45 -9.51 -1.25
CA ASN A 301 -7.24 -8.69 -2.45
C ASN A 301 -5.81 -8.13 -2.56
N ARG A 302 -5.29 -7.54 -1.47
CA ARG A 302 -3.94 -6.97 -1.41
C ARG A 302 -2.85 -8.04 -1.52
N ASN A 303 -3.06 -9.18 -0.85
CA ASN A 303 -2.12 -10.30 -0.85
C ASN A 303 -2.00 -10.93 -2.24
N VAL A 304 -3.14 -11.16 -2.90
CA VAL A 304 -3.18 -11.68 -4.27
C VAL A 304 -2.51 -10.70 -5.24
N TYR A 305 -2.76 -9.40 -5.10
CA TYR A 305 -2.07 -8.37 -5.88
C TYR A 305 -0.54 -8.42 -5.68
N ALA A 306 -0.07 -8.55 -4.44
CA ALA A 306 1.35 -8.66 -4.15
C ALA A 306 2.00 -9.97 -4.65
N ILE A 307 1.26 -11.09 -4.69
CA ILE A 307 1.73 -12.34 -5.31
C ILE A 307 1.93 -12.15 -6.82
N PHE A 308 1.06 -11.40 -7.49
CA PHE A 308 1.28 -11.04 -8.89
C PHE A 308 2.59 -10.24 -9.06
N LEU A 309 2.85 -9.24 -8.20
CA LEU A 309 4.12 -8.49 -8.22
C LEU A 309 5.34 -9.39 -7.97
N ALA A 310 5.20 -10.38 -7.07
CA ALA A 310 6.24 -11.35 -6.79
C ALA A 310 6.58 -12.18 -8.05
N TRP A 311 5.58 -12.71 -8.74
CA TRP A 311 5.78 -13.46 -9.98
C TRP A 311 6.39 -12.58 -11.07
N LEU A 312 5.85 -11.37 -11.28
CA LEU A 312 6.39 -10.40 -12.25
C LEU A 312 7.89 -10.16 -12.03
N LEU A 313 8.32 -9.89 -10.79
CA LEU A 313 9.75 -9.71 -10.49
C LEU A 313 10.57 -10.98 -10.69
N ILE A 314 10.07 -12.15 -10.31
CA ILE A 314 10.80 -13.42 -10.48
C ILE A 314 10.98 -13.75 -11.96
N ALA A 315 9.91 -13.65 -12.75
CA ALA A 315 9.90 -13.90 -14.18
C ALA A 315 10.92 -13.01 -14.90
N CYS A 316 10.88 -11.69 -14.63
CA CYS A 316 11.82 -10.77 -15.27
C CYS A 316 13.28 -10.92 -14.82
N ASN A 317 13.55 -11.50 -13.65
CA ASN A 317 14.92 -11.74 -13.19
C ASN A 317 15.49 -13.10 -13.61
N THR A 318 14.65 -13.99 -14.14
CA THR A 318 15.02 -15.35 -14.56
C THR A 318 14.93 -15.53 -16.08
N ASN A 319 14.79 -14.44 -16.85
CA ASN A 319 14.58 -14.43 -18.30
C ASN A 319 13.32 -15.21 -18.76
N ASN A 320 12.27 -15.19 -17.93
CA ASN A 320 10.96 -15.78 -18.21
C ASN A 320 9.87 -14.70 -18.28
N ALA A 321 10.28 -13.45 -18.60
CA ALA A 321 9.41 -12.28 -18.72
C ALA A 321 8.41 -12.44 -19.87
#